data_AF-A0A2H9L3F0-F1
#
_entry.id   AF-A0A2H9L3F0-F1
#
_cell.length_a   1.000
_cell.length_b   1.000
_cell.length_c   1.000
_cell.angle_alpha   90.00
_cell.angle_beta   90.00
_cell.angle_gamma   90.00
#
_symmetry.space_group_name_H-M   'P 1'
#
loop_
_entity.id
_entity.type
_entity.pdbx_description
1 polymer ?
#
loop_
_entity_poly.entity_id
_entity_poly.type
_entity_poly.pdbx_seq_one_letter_code
_entity_poly.pdbx_strand_id
1 'polypeptide(L)' 'STYRLYLRRSKEDRRIAKLVDSPNLPDGECVFRVTPDGLAD' A
#
# COMPACT_ATOMS: atom_id res chain seq x y z
N SER A 1 -17.36 -0.25 -8.10
CA SER A 1 -15.96 -0.16 -8.51
C SER A 1 -15.12 -1.08 -7.66
N THR A 2 -14.30 -1.93 -8.28
CA THR A 2 -13.41 -2.85 -7.58
C THR A 2 -11.99 -2.31 -7.66
N TYR A 3 -11.25 -2.33 -6.56
CA TYR A 3 -9.87 -1.88 -6.49
C TYR A 3 -8.99 -3.04 -6.05
N ARG A 4 -7.89 -3.30 -6.74
CA ARG A 4 -6.90 -4.31 -6.33
C ARG A 4 -5.62 -3.62 -5.90
N LEU A 5 -5.25 -3.87 -4.66
CA LEU A 5 -4.03 -3.39 -4.03
C LEU A 5 -3.05 -4.55 -3.89
N TYR A 6 -1.84 -4.37 -4.38
CA TYR A 6 -0.74 -5.29 -4.17
C TYR A 6 0.09 -4.83 -2.98
N LEU A 7 0.13 -5.67 -1.94
CA LEU A 7 0.89 -5.39 -0.73
C LEU A 7 2.23 -6.12 -0.77
N ARG A 8 3.32 -5.36 -0.67
CA ARG A 8 4.68 -5.89 -0.61
C ARG A 8 5.30 -5.51 0.74
N ARG A 9 5.92 -6.50 1.39
CA ARG A 9 6.77 -6.26 2.57
C ARG A 9 8.09 -5.65 2.11
N SER A 10 8.50 -4.56 2.76
CA SER A 10 9.78 -3.91 2.53
C SER A 10 10.73 -4.18 3.71
N LYS A 11 11.87 -3.49 3.77
CA LYS A 11 12.79 -3.60 4.92
C LYS A 11 12.16 -2.95 6.16
N GLU A 12 12.47 -3.52 7.33
CA GLU A 12 11.97 -3.07 8.63
C GLU A 12 10.43 -3.15 8.72
N ASP A 13 9.81 -2.24 9.47
CA ASP A 13 8.36 -2.10 9.60
C ASP A 13 7.69 -1.41 8.40
N ARG A 14 8.44 -1.10 7.34
CA ARG A 14 7.91 -0.48 6.13
C ARG A 14 7.25 -1.51 5.21
N ARG A 15 6.11 -1.12 4.67
CA ARG A 15 5.31 -1.86 3.69
C ARG A 15 4.93 -0.94 2.55
N ILE A 16 4.70 -1.55 1.40
CA ILE A 16 4.37 -0.85 0.16
C ILE A 16 3.03 -1.37 -0.32
N ALA A 17 2.07 -0.47 -0.52
CA ALA A 17 0.82 -0.75 -1.20
C ALA A 17 0.89 -0.15 -2.61
N LYS A 18 0.77 -0.99 -3.64
CA LYS A 18 0.65 -0.55 -5.02
C LYS A 18 -0.77 -0.75 -5.51
N LEU A 19 -1.37 0.27 -6.11
CA LEU A 19 -2.64 0.14 -6.81
C LEU A 19 -2.39 -0.51 -8.17
N VAL A 20 -2.98 -1.68 -8.39
CA VAL A 20 -2.74 -2.50 -9.60
C VAL A 20 -3.95 -2.49 -10.53
N ASP A 21 -5.16 -2.42 -9.96
CA ASP A 21 -6.39 -2.42 -10.73
C ASP A 21 -7.32 -1.37 -10.12
N SER A 22 -7.59 -0.32 -10.90
CA SER A 22 -8.64 0.63 -10.60
C SER A 22 -9.26 1.12 -11.90
N PRO A 23 -10.58 1.16 -12.01
CA PRO A 23 -11.23 1.60 -13.24
C PRO A 23 -10.99 3.08 -13.57
N ASN A 24 -10.59 3.91 -12.59
CA ASN A 24 -10.57 5.37 -12.73
C ASN A 24 -9.37 6.07 -12.05
N LEU A 25 -8.45 5.33 -11.41
CA LEU A 25 -7.30 5.92 -10.72
C LEU A 25 -6.00 5.49 -11.38
N PRO A 26 -4.99 6.38 -11.47
CA PRO A 26 -3.68 6.03 -11.99
C PRO A 26 -2.96 5.05 -11.07
N ASP A 27 -2.05 4.27 -11.66
CA ASP A 27 -1.15 3.37 -10.94
C ASP A 27 -0.34 4.19 -9.92
N GLY A 28 -0.51 3.90 -8.64
CA GLY A 28 0.15 4.62 -7.56
C GLY A 28 0.79 3.65 -6.57
N GLU A 29 1.92 4.04 -5.98
CA GLU A 29 2.52 3.34 -4.85
C GLU A 29 2.49 4.23 -3.60
N CYS A 30 2.19 3.60 -2.46
CA CYS A 30 2.18 4.23 -1.16
C CYS A 30 3.04 3.39 -0.22
N VAL A 31 3.93 4.07 0.52
CA VAL A 31 4.75 3.44 1.55
C VAL A 31 4.11 3.75 2.89
N PHE A 32 3.96 2.74 3.74
CA PHE A 32 3.43 2.90 5.08
C PHE A 32 4.24 2.05 6.06
N ARG A 33 4.26 2.45 7.33
CA ARG A 33 4.90 1.72 8.43
C ARG A 33 3.85 1.02 9.28
N VAL A 34 4.17 -0.18 9.75
CA VAL A 34 3.37 -0.90 10.74
C VAL A 34 4.01 -0.76 12.09
N THR A 35 3.42 0.07 12.93
CA THR A 35 3.83 0.31 14.31
C THR A 35 2.97 -0.53 15.27
N PRO A 36 3.38 -0.68 16.54
CA PRO A 36 2.57 -1.37 17.54
C PRO A 36 1.19 -0.72 17.77
N ASP A 37 1.08 0.58 17.48
CA ASP A 37 -0.15 1.38 17.60
C ASP A 37 -1.04 1.25 16.35
N GLY A 38 -0.51 0.72 15.25
CA GLY A 38 -1.23 0.53 13.98
C GLY A 38 -0.44 0.98 12.76
N LEU A 39 -1.14 1.53 11.76
CA LEU A 39 -0.54 2.01 10.50
C LEU A 39 -0.11 3.47 10.62
N ALA A 40 1.13 3.77 10.26
CA ALA A 40 1.73 5.11 10.24
C ALA A 40 2.42 5.38 8.89
N ASP A 41 2.80 6.64 8.62
CA ASP A 41 3.45 7.11 7.38
C ASP A 41 5.00 7.09 7.47
#